data_AF-A0AAV5T424-F1
#
_entry.id   AF-A0AAV5T424-F1
#
_cell.length_a   1.000
_cell.length_b   1.000
_cell.length_c   1.000
_cell.angle_alpha   90.00
_cell.angle_beta   90.00
_cell.angle_gamma   90.00
#
_symmetry.space_group_name_H-M   'P 1'
#
loop_
_entity.id
_entity.type
_entity.pdbx_description
1 polymer ?
#
loop_
_entity_poly.entity_id
_entity_poly.type
_entity_poly.pdbx_seq_one_letter_code
_entity_poly.pdbx_strand_id
1 'polypeptide(L)'
;EEEEEKEDEERDEEKEDDDEMEFDHRITFYKNKSYSTDCIKRIVQNVSIGHIVIRLPGSNTFHREIYNLIKEFDINHLEFGYTCIHALEEVMVDSYFLDLAKSCKKLDVIRSENVSPDAFHKMYKEHDRGSTKLLEFHSTYMSNKQ
;
A
#
# COMPACT_ATOMS: atom_id res chain seq x y z
N GLU A 1 -62.44 27.21 39.94
CA GLU A 1 -61.52 28.05 39.16
C GLU A 1 -60.19 27.99 39.88
N GLU A 2 -59.25 27.21 39.38
CA GLU A 2 -57.80 27.28 39.66
C GLU A 2 -57.18 26.09 38.93
N GLU A 3 -56.89 26.29 37.65
CA GLU A 3 -56.07 25.39 36.83
C GLU A 3 -54.65 26.01 36.81
N GLU A 4 -53.71 25.35 37.49
CA GLU A 4 -52.28 25.65 37.44
C GLU A 4 -51.67 24.94 36.23
N GLU A 5 -51.38 25.70 35.17
CA GLU A 5 -50.58 25.23 34.03
C GLU A 5 -49.09 25.23 34.42
N LYS A 6 -48.47 24.05 34.36
CA LYS A 6 -47.02 23.86 34.43
C LYS A 6 -46.47 23.82 33.01
N GLU A 7 -45.67 24.83 32.66
CA GLU A 7 -44.86 24.83 31.44
C GLU A 7 -43.54 24.09 31.70
N ASP A 8 -43.38 22.94 31.03
CA ASP A 8 -42.13 22.18 30.99
C ASP A 8 -41.21 22.78 29.92
N GLU A 9 -40.14 23.45 30.35
CA GLU A 9 -39.04 23.91 29.50
C GLU A 9 -38.19 22.71 29.05
N GLU A 10 -38.47 22.18 27.86
CA GLU A 10 -37.58 21.24 27.16
C GLU A 10 -36.33 21.98 26.70
N ARG A 11 -35.20 21.67 27.34
CA ARG A 11 -33.88 22.22 27.03
C ARG A 11 -33.18 21.29 26.04
N ASP A 12 -33.16 21.70 24.77
CA ASP A 12 -32.42 21.00 23.72
C ASP A 12 -30.91 21.05 24.00
N GLU A 13 -30.35 19.90 24.40
CA GLU A 13 -28.91 19.68 24.48
C GLU A 13 -28.37 19.46 23.06
N GLU A 14 -27.85 20.52 22.46
CA GLU A 14 -27.07 20.47 21.22
C GLU A 14 -25.85 19.56 21.44
N LYS A 15 -25.87 18.37 20.85
CA LYS A 15 -24.72 17.47 20.78
C LYS A 15 -23.72 18.06 19.79
N GLU A 16 -22.59 18.54 20.30
CA GLU A 16 -21.43 18.84 19.49
C GLU A 16 -20.88 17.52 18.95
N ASP A 17 -21.09 17.28 17.65
CA ASP A 17 -20.46 16.19 16.92
C ASP A 17 -18.96 16.49 16.85
N ASP A 18 -18.19 15.95 17.80
CA ASP A 18 -16.74 15.87 17.75
C ASP A 18 -16.36 14.95 16.58
N ASP A 19 -16.30 15.54 15.38
CA ASP A 19 -15.69 14.93 14.21
C ASP A 19 -14.20 14.70 14.52
N GLU A 20 -13.88 13.48 14.99
CA GLU A 20 -12.50 12.97 15.05
C GLU A 20 -11.87 13.17 13.67
N MET A 21 -11.09 14.24 13.52
CA MET A 21 -10.30 14.53 12.34
C MET A 21 -9.24 13.43 12.21
N GLU A 22 -9.60 12.35 11.53
CA GLU A 22 -8.69 11.28 11.12
C GLU A 22 -7.66 11.92 10.19
N PHE A 23 -6.46 12.17 10.72
CA PHE A 23 -5.36 12.70 9.93
C PHE A 23 -4.98 11.66 8.88
N ASP A 24 -5.43 11.87 7.64
CA ASP A 24 -4.99 11.11 6.48
C ASP A 24 -3.47 11.34 6.31
N HIS A 25 -2.66 10.44 6.86
CA HIS A 25 -1.19 10.45 6.78
C HIS A 25 -0.69 10.04 5.38
N ARG A 26 -1.33 10.55 4.33
CA ARG A 26 -1.01 10.23 2.94
C ARG A 26 0.02 11.19 2.37
N ILE A 27 1.19 10.65 2.05
CA ILE A 27 2.20 11.36 1.26
C ILE A 27 1.88 11.19 -0.23
N THR A 28 1.55 12.28 -0.93
CA THR A 28 1.28 12.26 -2.37
C THR A 28 2.40 12.93 -3.16
N PHE A 29 3.00 12.18 -4.10
CA PHE A 29 3.98 12.69 -5.04
C PHE A 29 3.28 13.24 -6.30
N TYR A 30 3.57 14.48 -6.69
CA TYR A 30 2.89 15.15 -7.81
C TYR A 30 3.58 14.87 -9.14
N LYS A 31 2.78 14.61 -10.19
CA LYS A 31 3.19 14.18 -11.55
C LYS A 31 4.22 15.09 -12.27
N ASN A 32 4.45 16.31 -11.78
CA ASN A 32 5.38 17.29 -12.38
C ASN A 32 6.46 17.77 -11.40
N LYS A 33 6.65 17.07 -10.27
CA LYS A 33 7.72 17.37 -9.32
C LYS A 33 8.77 16.26 -9.40
N SER A 34 10.03 16.65 -9.49
CA SER A 34 11.15 15.75 -9.32
C SER A 34 11.42 15.57 -7.83
N TYR A 35 11.45 14.33 -7.38
CA TYR A 35 11.87 13.98 -6.02
C TYR A 35 13.19 13.23 -6.11
N SER A 36 14.15 13.60 -5.27
CA SER A 36 15.37 12.82 -5.16
C SER A 36 15.06 11.48 -4.50
N THR A 37 15.78 10.44 -4.91
CA THR A 37 15.73 9.14 -4.23
C THR A 37 16.18 9.25 -2.78
N ASP A 38 17.03 10.23 -2.45
CA ASP A 38 17.41 10.57 -1.07
C ASP A 38 16.23 11.02 -0.21
N CYS A 39 15.26 11.75 -0.79
CA CYS A 39 14.04 12.13 -0.06
C CYS A 39 13.25 10.89 0.35
N ILE A 40 13.10 9.93 -0.56
CA ILE A 40 12.39 8.68 -0.33
C ILE A 40 13.14 7.82 0.70
N LYS A 41 14.46 7.69 0.57
CA LYS A 41 15.31 7.01 1.57
C LYS A 41 15.12 7.57 2.97
N ARG A 42 15.12 8.90 3.11
CA ARG A 42 14.95 9.57 4.42
C ARG A 42 13.58 9.32 5.03
N ILE A 43 12.52 9.30 4.22
CA ILE A 43 11.17 8.97 4.70
C ILE A 43 11.19 7.58 5.33
N VAL A 44 11.81 6.61 4.68
CA VAL A 44 11.75 5.21 5.10
C VAL A 44 12.63 4.94 6.32
N GLN A 45 13.82 5.54 6.38
CA GLN A 45 14.76 5.26 7.47
C GLN A 45 14.25 5.60 8.87
N ASN A 46 13.19 6.41 8.98
CA ASN A 46 12.74 6.95 10.26
C ASN A 46 11.41 6.38 10.76
N VAL A 47 10.68 5.61 9.94
CA VAL A 47 9.34 5.13 10.31
C VAL A 47 9.04 3.77 9.71
N SER A 48 8.27 2.96 10.43
CA SER A 48 7.56 1.83 9.82
C SER A 48 6.44 2.39 8.95
N ILE A 49 6.32 1.87 7.73
CA ILE A 49 5.33 2.37 6.77
C ILE A 49 4.07 1.54 6.90
N GLY A 50 2.95 2.17 7.28
CA GLY A 50 1.66 1.51 7.41
C GLY A 50 1.17 0.95 6.08
N HIS A 51 1.02 1.81 5.08
CA HIS A 51 0.56 1.42 3.76
C HIS A 51 1.28 2.23 2.69
N ILE A 52 1.76 1.57 1.64
CA ILE A 52 2.38 2.21 0.48
C ILE A 52 1.80 1.66 -0.81
N VAL A 53 1.41 2.57 -1.70
CA VAL A 53 0.87 2.25 -3.03
C VAL A 53 1.86 2.72 -4.09
N ILE A 54 2.33 1.79 -4.92
CA ILE A 54 3.37 2.05 -5.90
C ILE A 54 2.85 1.66 -7.28
N ARG A 55 2.68 2.67 -8.13
CA ARG A 55 2.23 2.53 -9.51
C ARG A 55 3.25 3.15 -10.43
N LEU A 56 4.08 2.31 -11.06
CA LEU A 56 5.18 2.79 -11.88
C LEU A 56 4.87 2.60 -13.39
N PRO A 57 5.06 3.65 -14.21
CA PRO A 57 4.69 3.59 -15.62
C PRO A 57 5.76 3.01 -16.55
N GLY A 58 6.92 2.62 -16.03
CA GLY A 58 8.03 2.17 -16.86
C GLY A 58 9.09 1.37 -16.11
N SER A 59 10.24 1.17 -16.75
CA SER A 59 11.40 0.41 -16.24
C SER A 59 12.74 1.15 -16.36
N ASN A 60 12.70 2.49 -16.50
CA ASN A 60 13.90 3.33 -16.54
C ASN A 60 14.73 3.24 -15.24
N THR A 61 15.93 3.84 -15.24
CA THR A 61 16.87 3.82 -14.12
C THR A 61 16.23 4.27 -12.80
N PHE A 62 15.44 5.35 -12.83
CA PHE A 62 14.75 5.84 -11.65
C PHE A 62 13.78 4.80 -11.07
N HIS A 63 12.96 4.15 -11.91
CA HIS A 63 12.06 3.10 -11.44
C HIS A 63 12.83 1.94 -10.80
N ARG A 64 13.96 1.53 -11.41
CA ARG A 64 14.85 0.49 -10.87
C ARG A 64 15.43 0.87 -9.51
N GLU A 65 15.82 2.13 -9.32
CA GLU A 65 16.25 2.63 -8.02
C GLU A 65 15.12 2.56 -6.99
N ILE A 66 13.91 2.99 -7.34
CA ILE A 66 12.74 2.86 -6.45
C ILE A 66 12.47 1.40 -6.10
N TYR A 67 12.52 0.49 -7.08
CA TYR A 67 12.32 -0.95 -6.86
C TYR A 67 13.31 -1.54 -5.87
N ASN A 68 14.59 -1.18 -5.98
CA ASN A 68 15.62 -1.62 -5.05
C ASN A 68 15.40 -1.06 -3.65
N LEU A 69 14.99 0.21 -3.56
CA LEU A 69 14.71 0.85 -2.27
C LEU A 69 13.55 0.16 -1.53
N ILE A 70 12.45 -0.15 -2.20
CA ILE A 70 11.26 -0.76 -1.56
C ILE A 70 11.60 -2.04 -0.79
N LYS A 71 12.59 -2.80 -1.25
CA LYS A 71 13.03 -4.05 -0.59
C LYS A 71 13.64 -3.80 0.79
N GLU A 72 14.18 -2.60 1.02
CA GLU A 72 14.82 -2.21 2.27
C GLU A 72 13.82 -1.66 3.30
N PHE A 73 12.56 -1.47 2.90
CA PHE A 73 11.56 -0.80 3.72
C PHE A 73 10.90 -1.79 4.68
N ASP A 74 10.59 -1.37 5.90
CA ASP A 74 9.71 -2.12 6.81
C ASP A 74 8.27 -1.69 6.59
N ILE A 75 7.56 -2.43 5.74
CA ILE A 75 6.22 -2.08 5.27
C ILE A 75 5.19 -3.01 5.91
N ASN A 76 4.12 -2.46 6.47
CA ASN A 76 2.98 -3.30 6.89
C ASN A 76 2.18 -3.74 5.66
N HIS A 77 1.80 -2.82 4.76
CA HIS A 77 1.03 -3.12 3.55
C HIS A 77 1.63 -2.47 2.30
N LEU A 78 1.94 -3.28 1.29
CA LEU A 78 2.43 -2.85 -0.02
C LEU A 78 1.41 -3.19 -1.11
N GLU A 79 0.82 -2.19 -1.74
CA GLU A 79 0.12 -2.32 -3.02
C GLU A 79 1.08 -1.95 -4.14
N PHE A 80 1.32 -2.88 -5.06
CA PHE A 80 2.32 -2.73 -6.09
C PHE A 80 1.77 -3.11 -7.46
N GLY A 81 1.95 -2.22 -8.43
CA GLY A 81 1.43 -2.44 -9.78
C GLY A 81 2.13 -1.65 -10.87
N TYR A 82 1.89 -2.06 -12.10
CA TYR A 82 2.44 -1.44 -13.30
C TYR A 82 1.34 -0.89 -14.19
N THR A 83 1.55 0.31 -14.72
CA THR A 83 0.63 0.86 -15.73
C THR A 83 1.02 0.45 -17.15
N CYS A 84 2.26 -0.02 -17.38
CA CYS A 84 2.77 -0.44 -18.68
C CYS A 84 3.17 -1.93 -18.69
N ILE A 85 2.75 -2.67 -19.71
CA ILE A 85 3.04 -4.12 -19.86
C ILE A 85 4.54 -4.36 -20.05
N HIS A 86 5.25 -3.52 -20.81
CA HIS A 86 6.69 -3.68 -20.99
C HIS A 86 7.47 -3.54 -19.67
N ALA A 87 7.00 -2.69 -18.75
CA ALA A 87 7.61 -2.55 -17.44
C ALA A 87 7.40 -3.79 -16.57
N LEU A 88 6.24 -4.44 -16.72
CA LEU A 88 5.90 -5.67 -16.00
C LEU A 88 6.87 -6.81 -16.38
N GLU A 89 7.17 -6.98 -17.66
CA GLU A 89 8.08 -8.02 -18.17
C GLU A 89 9.52 -7.84 -17.70
N GLU A 90 10.00 -6.60 -17.61
CA GLU A 90 11.38 -6.34 -17.22
C GLU A 90 11.64 -6.39 -15.71
N VAL A 91 10.61 -6.11 -14.90
CA VAL A 91 10.79 -5.85 -13.47
C VAL A 91 10.15 -6.93 -12.61
N MET A 92 8.92 -7.34 -12.92
CA MET A 92 8.20 -8.34 -12.12
C MET A 92 8.63 -9.74 -12.52
N VAL A 93 9.87 -10.05 -12.18
CA VAL A 93 10.43 -11.40 -12.24
C VAL A 93 10.29 -12.07 -10.89
N ASP A 94 10.35 -13.41 -10.88
CA ASP A 94 10.23 -14.25 -9.68
C ASP A 94 11.07 -13.78 -8.50
N SER A 95 12.33 -13.38 -8.75
CA SER A 95 13.22 -12.90 -7.68
C SER A 95 12.72 -11.60 -7.06
N TYR A 96 12.25 -10.66 -7.88
CA TYR A 96 11.72 -9.39 -7.40
C TYR A 96 10.44 -9.58 -6.60
N PHE A 97 9.52 -10.42 -7.10
CA PHE A 97 8.30 -10.81 -6.38
C PHE A 97 8.61 -11.39 -4.99
N LEU A 98 9.55 -12.32 -4.91
CA LEU A 98 9.95 -12.93 -3.64
C LEU A 98 10.61 -11.93 -2.68
N ASP A 99 11.35 -10.96 -3.19
CA ASP A 99 11.93 -9.90 -2.37
C ASP A 99 10.85 -8.98 -1.79
N LEU A 100 9.83 -8.62 -2.58
CA LEU A 100 8.69 -7.83 -2.11
C LEU A 100 7.90 -8.59 -1.04
N ALA A 101 7.68 -9.89 -1.25
CA ALA A 101 7.02 -10.75 -0.27
C ALA A 101 7.75 -10.77 1.08
N LYS A 102 9.07 -10.53 1.10
CA LYS A 102 9.86 -10.51 2.35
C LYS A 102 9.85 -9.15 3.05
N SER A 103 9.64 -8.07 2.32
CA SER A 103 9.71 -6.71 2.86
C SER A 103 8.42 -6.22 3.50
N CYS A 104 7.31 -6.94 3.32
CA CYS A 104 6.00 -6.51 3.83
C CYS A 104 5.19 -7.60 4.54
N LYS A 105 4.17 -7.17 5.31
CA LYS A 105 3.20 -8.09 5.94
C LYS A 105 1.99 -8.36 5.06
N LYS A 106 1.57 -7.41 4.25
CA LYS A 106 0.50 -7.56 3.26
C LYS A 106 1.03 -7.13 1.90
N LEU A 107 0.85 -7.97 0.90
CA LEU A 107 1.30 -7.71 -0.46
C LEU A 107 0.13 -7.84 -1.44
N ASP A 108 -0.24 -6.74 -2.08
CA ASP A 108 -1.19 -6.70 -3.17
C ASP A 108 -0.44 -6.46 -4.48
N VAL A 109 -0.37 -7.45 -5.35
CA VAL A 109 0.25 -7.31 -6.68
C VAL A 109 -0.83 -7.17 -7.73
N ILE A 110 -0.86 -6.01 -8.38
CA ILE A 110 -1.67 -5.77 -9.57
C ILE A 110 -0.84 -6.20 -10.77
N ARG A 111 -1.37 -7.16 -11.55
CA ARG A 111 -0.70 -7.80 -12.70
C ARG A 111 0.50 -8.65 -12.28
N SER A 112 0.23 -9.91 -11.93
CA SER A 112 1.27 -10.89 -11.56
C SER A 112 1.48 -11.97 -12.63
N GLU A 113 1.15 -11.68 -13.90
CA GLU A 113 1.15 -12.67 -14.99
C GLU A 113 2.55 -13.24 -15.28
N ASN A 114 3.60 -12.47 -14.95
CA ASN A 114 5.00 -12.88 -15.15
C ASN A 114 5.61 -13.61 -13.95
N VAL A 115 4.88 -13.74 -12.85
CA VAL A 115 5.32 -14.51 -11.69
C VAL A 115 5.04 -15.99 -11.96
N SER A 116 6.08 -16.80 -11.95
CA SER A 116 5.94 -18.23 -12.21
C SER A 116 5.20 -18.94 -11.07
N PRO A 117 4.54 -20.08 -11.35
CA PRO A 117 3.97 -20.93 -10.30
C PRO A 117 4.99 -21.37 -9.24
N ASP A 118 6.26 -21.56 -9.64
CA ASP A 118 7.34 -21.94 -8.73
C ASP A 118 7.68 -20.83 -7.73
N ALA A 119 7.61 -19.56 -8.16
CA ALA A 119 7.79 -18.42 -7.27
C ALA A 119 6.66 -18.31 -6.24
N PHE A 120 5.41 -18.52 -6.64
CA PHE A 120 4.28 -18.59 -5.70
C PHE A 120 4.45 -19.72 -4.70
N HIS A 121 4.83 -20.91 -5.17
CA HIS A 121 5.08 -22.07 -4.30
C HIS A 121 6.21 -21.79 -3.30
N LYS A 122 7.28 -21.14 -3.76
CA LYS A 122 8.41 -20.77 -2.91
C LYS A 122 7.99 -19.73 -1.86
N MET A 123 7.25 -18.70 -2.25
CA MET A 123 6.69 -17.72 -1.32
C MET A 123 5.85 -18.39 -0.24
N TYR A 124 4.93 -19.29 -0.63
CA TYR A 124 4.08 -20.02 0.29
C TYR A 124 4.88 -20.87 1.29
N LYS A 125 5.92 -21.57 0.81
CA LYS A 125 6.83 -22.32 1.69
C LYS A 125 7.61 -21.44 2.66
N GLU A 126 8.07 -20.27 2.21
CA GLU A 126 8.77 -19.32 3.07
C GLU A 126 7.82 -18.74 4.14
N HIS A 127 6.55 -18.52 3.79
CA HIS A 127 5.47 -18.12 4.70
C HIS A 127 5.19 -19.18 5.78
N ASP A 128 4.96 -20.42 5.37
CA ASP A 128 4.70 -21.55 6.29
C ASP A 128 5.85 -21.77 7.29
N ARG A 129 7.09 -21.52 6.86
CA ARG A 129 8.29 -21.60 7.71
C ARG A 129 8.46 -20.41 8.66
N GLY A 130 7.64 -19.36 8.55
CA GLY A 130 7.82 -18.11 9.30
C GLY A 130 9.10 -17.34 8.91
N SER A 131 9.66 -17.64 7.74
CA SER A 131 10.88 -16.98 7.22
C SER A 131 10.60 -15.68 6.45
N THR A 132 9.33 -15.32 6.31
CA THR A 132 8.88 -14.03 5.78
C THR A 132 7.95 -13.35 6.78
N LYS A 133 7.88 -12.02 6.70
CA LYS A 133 6.92 -11.19 7.44
C LYS A 133 5.52 -11.23 6.83
N LEU A 134 5.38 -11.77 5.62
CA LEU A 134 4.11 -11.82 4.89
C LEU A 134 3.07 -12.61 5.68
N LEU A 135 1.86 -12.07 5.72
CA LEU A 135 0.67 -12.62 6.36
C LEU A 135 -0.47 -12.75 5.34
N GLU A 136 -0.58 -11.79 4.42
CA GLU A 136 -1.63 -11.74 3.42
C GLU A 136 -1.03 -11.45 2.04
N PHE A 137 -1.52 -12.17 1.03
CA PHE A 137 -1.15 -11.97 -0.36
C PHE A 137 -2.39 -11.93 -1.23
N HIS A 138 -2.53 -10.86 -2.02
CA HIS A 138 -3.54 -10.76 -3.04
C HIS A 138 -2.89 -10.51 -4.39
N SER A 139 -3.35 -11.25 -5.40
CA SER A 139 -3.04 -10.94 -6.80
C SER A 139 -4.31 -10.58 -7.53
N THR A 140 -4.24 -9.50 -8.32
CA THR A 140 -5.28 -9.15 -9.28
C THR A 140 -4.76 -9.40 -10.68
N TYR A 141 -5.45 -10.31 -11.39
CA TYR A 141 -5.26 -10.52 -12.81
C TYR A 141 -6.13 -9.56 -13.61
N MET A 142 -5.52 -8.83 -14.54
CA MET A 142 -6.31 -8.06 -15.51
C MET A 142 -6.40 -8.85 -16.80
N SER A 143 -7.56 -9.46 -17.04
CA SER A 143 -7.90 -10.00 -18.35
C SER A 143 -7.89 -8.85 -19.36
N ASN A 144 -6.91 -8.85 -20.26
CA ASN A 144 -6.99 -8.06 -21.48
C ASN A 144 -8.13 -8.65 -22.30
N LYS A 145 -9.33 -8.04 -22.22
CA LYS A 145 -10.37 -8.31 -23.20
C LYS A 145 -9.85 -7.82 -24.54
N GLN A 146 -9.41 -8.76 -25.38
CA GLN A 146 -9.11 -8.53 -26.80
C GLN A 146 -10.38 -8.18 -27.56
#